data_AF-A0A536B0P9-F1
#
_entry.id   AF-A0A536B0P9-F1
#
_cell.length_a   1.000
_cell.length_b   1.000
_cell.length_c   1.000
_cell.angle_alpha   90.00
_cell.angle_beta   90.00
_cell.angle_gamma   90.00
#
_symmetry.space_group_name_H-M   'P 1'
#
loop_
_entity.id
_entity.type
_entity.pdbx_description
1 polymer ?
#
loop_
_entity_poly.entity_id
_entity_poly.type
_entity_poly.pdbx_seq_one_letter_code
_entity_poly.pdbx_strand_id
1 'polypeptide(L)'
;LFATLIHERLTSRKLFGFAVASLGAALVIVGGQQGGSESSASRLAGDLMELGAATAWAASLTIGAVVLRKETVLGYVTGMVLIGTALLLPLGAVQQAYRDVPTWSADTWLAAGFLGVFSTAVAFVLFFWAVHRYGASLAAMVTYLTPIATLVLAFLILGERPMPLQLVGGAVIVVGVRLAARRSRAALGQAPVTI
;
A
#
# COMPACT_ATOMS: atom_id res chain seq x y z
N LEU A 1 -14.25 8.33 13.17
CA LEU A 1 -13.14 8.23 14.16
C LEU A 1 -11.79 8.65 13.58
N PHE A 2 -11.33 8.09 12.45
CA PHE A 2 -10.03 8.45 11.86
C PHE A 2 -9.97 9.84 11.17
N ALA A 3 -11.06 10.30 10.54
CA ALA A 3 -11.11 11.62 9.89
C ALA A 3 -10.97 12.82 10.86
N THR A 4 -11.34 12.62 12.13
CA THR A 4 -11.26 13.63 13.19
C THR A 4 -9.84 13.80 13.75
N LEU A 5 -8.96 12.80 13.62
CA LEU A 5 -7.59 12.84 14.14
C LEU A 5 -6.59 13.51 13.18
N ILE A 6 -6.92 13.60 11.89
CA ILE A 6 -5.99 14.06 10.83
C ILE A 6 -6.37 15.46 10.29
N HIS A 7 -7.49 16.07 10.73
CA HIS A 7 -8.02 17.33 10.17
C HIS A 7 -8.23 17.32 8.63
N GLU A 8 -8.09 16.17 7.96
CA GLU A 8 -8.39 16.02 6.56
C GLU A 8 -9.89 15.73 6.36
N ARG A 9 -10.60 16.68 5.76
CA ARG A 9 -11.99 16.46 5.36
C ARG A 9 -12.04 15.45 4.22
N LEU A 10 -12.51 14.24 4.50
CA LEU A 10 -12.91 13.25 3.49
C LEU A 10 -14.16 13.78 2.78
N THR A 11 -13.96 14.42 1.63
CA THR A 11 -15.07 14.86 0.79
C THR A 11 -15.70 13.66 0.08
N SER A 12 -17.00 13.73 -0.24
CA SER A 12 -17.70 12.67 -0.98
C SER A 12 -17.04 12.34 -2.32
N ARG A 13 -16.35 13.32 -2.93
CA ARG A 13 -15.55 13.11 -4.15
C ARG A 13 -14.32 12.23 -3.92
N LYS A 14 -13.59 12.43 -2.82
CA LYS A 14 -12.46 11.57 -2.45
C LYS A 14 -12.94 10.14 -2.23
N LEU A 15 -14.04 9.96 -1.50
CA LEU A 15 -14.63 8.65 -1.26
C LEU A 15 -15.01 7.94 -2.56
N PHE A 16 -15.68 8.66 -3.47
CA PHE A 16 -16.05 8.10 -4.77
C PHE A 16 -14.83 7.78 -5.64
N GLY A 17 -13.80 8.66 -5.67
CA GLY A 17 -12.56 8.40 -6.38
C GLY A 17 -11.81 7.17 -5.84
N PHE A 18 -11.76 6.98 -4.51
CA PHE A 18 -11.20 5.79 -3.89
C PHE A 18 -11.99 4.53 -4.23
N ALA A 19 -13.33 4.59 -4.22
CA ALA A 19 -14.16 3.45 -4.61
C ALA A 19 -13.91 3.03 -6.07
N VAL A 20 -13.80 4.00 -6.99
CA VAL A 20 -13.46 3.73 -8.40
C VAL A 20 -12.05 3.14 -8.52
N ALA A 21 -11.07 3.67 -7.79
CA ALA A 21 -9.70 3.14 -7.82
C ALA A 21 -9.62 1.72 -7.25
N SER A 22 -10.35 1.42 -6.16
CA SER A 22 -10.46 0.08 -5.60
C SER A 22 -11.09 -0.91 -6.59
N LEU A 23 -12.13 -0.50 -7.31
CA LEU A 23 -12.72 -1.33 -8.36
C LEU A 23 -11.71 -1.64 -9.46
N GLY A 24 -10.94 -0.64 -9.91
CA GLY A 24 -9.88 -0.85 -10.89
C GLY A 24 -8.81 -1.82 -10.41
N ALA A 25 -8.37 -1.70 -9.15
CA ALA A 25 -7.42 -2.65 -8.54
C ALA A 25 -7.98 -4.08 -8.50
N ALA A 26 -9.26 -4.24 -8.12
CA ALA A 26 -9.92 -5.54 -8.14
C ALA A 26 -9.94 -6.15 -9.56
N LEU A 27 -10.20 -5.35 -10.60
CA LEU A 27 -10.17 -5.82 -11.99
C LEU A 27 -8.76 -6.27 -12.42
N VAL A 28 -7.70 -5.56 -12.00
CA VAL A 28 -6.32 -5.99 -12.27
C VAL A 28 -6.01 -7.32 -11.58
N ILE A 29 -6.42 -7.49 -10.33
CA ILE A 29 -6.19 -8.70 -9.54
C ILE A 29 -6.94 -9.89 -10.15
N VAL A 30 -8.25 -9.76 -10.37
CA VAL A 30 -9.08 -10.81 -10.99
C VAL A 30 -8.58 -11.15 -12.38
N GLY A 31 -8.19 -10.13 -13.15
CA GLY A 31 -7.62 -10.31 -14.48
C GLY A 31 -6.25 -10.99 -14.48
N GLY A 32 -5.57 -11.14 -13.34
CA GLY A 32 -4.32 -11.89 -13.21
C GLY A 32 -4.50 -13.31 -12.67
N GLN A 33 -5.69 -13.69 -12.17
CA GLN A 33 -5.91 -15.01 -11.59
C GLN A 33 -6.07 -16.08 -12.68
N GLN A 34 -5.08 -16.97 -12.80
CA GLN A 34 -5.18 -18.18 -13.62
C GLN A 34 -5.65 -19.36 -12.74
N GLY A 35 -6.96 -19.59 -12.71
CA GLY A 35 -7.52 -20.96 -12.59
C GLY A 35 -7.48 -21.72 -11.25
N GLY A 36 -7.53 -21.07 -10.09
CA GLY A 36 -7.64 -21.77 -8.79
C GLY A 36 -9.07 -21.80 -8.21
N SER A 37 -9.78 -22.92 -8.32
CA SER A 37 -11.06 -23.13 -7.61
C SER A 37 -10.82 -23.60 -6.17
N GLU A 38 -10.35 -22.72 -5.30
CA GLU A 38 -10.25 -23.03 -3.86
C GLU A 38 -11.63 -23.10 -3.18
N SER A 39 -11.73 -23.93 -2.14
CA SER A 39 -12.95 -24.18 -1.34
C SER A 39 -13.49 -22.89 -0.68
N SER A 40 -14.80 -22.80 -0.47
CA SER A 40 -15.44 -21.60 0.13
C SER A 40 -14.93 -21.26 1.54
N ALA A 41 -14.47 -22.24 2.32
CA ALA A 41 -14.00 -22.03 3.69
C ALA A 41 -12.59 -21.41 3.76
N SER A 42 -11.67 -21.83 2.87
CA SER A 42 -10.33 -21.22 2.79
C SER A 42 -10.39 -19.79 2.29
N ARG A 43 -11.35 -19.48 1.40
CA ARG A 43 -11.63 -18.11 0.94
C ARG A 43 -12.04 -17.19 2.08
N LEU A 44 -13.00 -17.62 2.92
CA LEU A 44 -13.49 -16.78 4.03
C LEU A 44 -12.39 -16.50 5.07
N ALA A 45 -11.57 -17.51 5.41
CA ALA A 45 -10.45 -17.32 6.32
C ALA A 45 -9.41 -16.33 5.74
N GLY A 46 -9.10 -16.45 4.44
CA GLY A 46 -8.24 -15.51 3.73
C GLY A 46 -8.80 -14.09 3.70
N ASP A 47 -10.10 -13.94 3.42
CA ASP A 47 -10.78 -12.64 3.41
C ASP A 47 -10.73 -11.95 4.79
N LEU A 48 -10.94 -12.71 5.87
CA LEU A 48 -10.84 -12.19 7.23
C LEU A 48 -9.41 -11.78 7.60
N MET A 49 -8.42 -12.57 7.18
CA MET A 49 -7.01 -12.23 7.36
C MET A 49 -6.63 -10.95 6.61
N GLU A 50 -7.11 -10.80 5.36
CA GLU A 50 -6.87 -9.61 4.55
C GLU A 50 -7.52 -8.36 5.16
N LEU A 51 -8.74 -8.47 5.68
CA LEU A 51 -9.38 -7.38 6.42
C LEU A 51 -8.58 -7.00 7.68
N GLY A 52 -8.05 -8.00 8.39
CA GLY A 52 -7.14 -7.78 9.51
C GLY A 52 -5.87 -7.02 9.10
N ALA A 53 -5.23 -7.45 8.01
CA ALA A 53 -4.04 -6.81 7.44
C ALA A 53 -4.33 -5.37 6.99
N ALA A 54 -5.43 -5.14 6.28
CA ALA A 54 -5.86 -3.82 5.84
C ALA A 54 -6.14 -2.88 7.03
N THR A 55 -6.73 -3.39 8.10
CA THR A 55 -6.98 -2.64 9.33
C THR A 55 -5.68 -2.28 10.04
N ALA A 56 -4.76 -3.24 10.16
CA ALA A 56 -3.43 -3.01 10.74
C ALA A 56 -2.64 -1.97 9.95
N TRP A 57 -2.71 -2.03 8.62
CA TRP A 57 -2.13 -1.02 7.74
C TRP A 57 -2.76 0.36 7.93
N ALA A 58 -4.09 0.47 7.96
CA ALA A 58 -4.76 1.75 8.21
C ALA A 58 -4.40 2.35 9.59
N ALA A 59 -4.25 1.48 10.60
CA ALA A 59 -3.77 1.88 11.92
C ALA A 59 -2.33 2.39 11.87
N SER A 60 -1.42 1.71 11.16
CA SER A 60 -0.03 2.15 11.02
C SER A 60 0.06 3.51 10.33
N LEU A 61 -0.73 3.77 9.29
CA LEU A 61 -0.82 5.10 8.64
C LEU A 61 -1.25 6.19 9.61
N THR A 62 -2.25 5.91 10.44
CA THR A 62 -2.78 6.86 11.42
C THR A 62 -1.75 7.15 12.50
N ILE A 63 -1.16 6.11 13.07
CA ILE A 63 -0.11 6.21 14.09
C ILE A 63 1.09 6.97 13.51
N GLY A 64 1.54 6.61 12.30
CA GLY A 64 2.63 7.29 11.59
C GLY A 64 2.33 8.78 11.40
N ALA A 65 1.14 9.14 10.92
CA ALA A 65 0.75 10.55 10.76
C ALA A 65 0.74 11.36 12.08
N VAL A 66 0.58 10.70 13.23
CA VAL A 66 0.64 11.33 14.56
C VAL A 66 2.08 11.38 15.10
N VAL A 67 2.79 10.25 15.08
CA VAL A 67 4.16 10.11 15.60
C VAL A 67 5.14 11.00 14.84
N LEU A 68 5.00 11.07 13.50
CA LEU A 68 5.84 11.90 12.65
C LEU A 68 5.66 13.40 12.90
N ARG A 69 4.71 13.85 13.73
CA ARG A 69 4.65 15.26 14.18
C ARG A 69 5.73 15.61 15.19
N LYS A 70 6.31 14.61 15.86
CA LYS A 70 7.30 14.77 16.93
C LYS A 70 8.61 14.05 16.63
N GLU A 71 8.55 12.99 15.82
CA GLU A 71 9.68 12.13 15.50
C GLU A 71 10.10 12.22 14.03
N THR A 72 11.31 11.75 13.73
CA THR A 72 11.82 11.66 12.36
C THR A 72 11.22 10.45 11.62
N VAL A 73 11.11 10.57 10.29
CA VAL A 73 10.66 9.46 9.41
C VAL A 73 11.53 8.23 9.58
N LEU A 74 12.85 8.41 9.65
CA LEU A 74 13.80 7.32 9.80
C LEU A 74 13.62 6.61 11.15
N GLY A 75 13.44 7.36 12.25
CA GLY A 75 13.21 6.79 13.57
C GLY A 75 11.91 5.98 13.62
N TYR A 76 10.83 6.51 13.05
CA TYR A 76 9.54 5.82 12.97
C TYR A 76 9.64 4.52 12.17
N VAL A 77 10.20 4.56 10.95
CA VAL A 77 10.33 3.37 10.10
C VAL A 77 11.24 2.33 10.75
N THR A 78 12.36 2.76 11.36
CA THR A 78 13.27 1.85 12.07
C THR A 78 12.54 1.14 13.22
N GLY A 79 11.82 1.88 14.05
CA GLY A 79 11.03 1.30 15.14
C GLY A 79 9.96 0.33 14.64
N MET A 80 9.22 0.71 13.59
CA MET A 80 8.20 -0.13 12.97
C MET A 80 8.78 -1.46 12.45
N VAL A 81 9.92 -1.40 11.74
CA VAL A 81 10.61 -2.58 11.22
C VAL A 81 11.16 -3.44 12.36
N LEU A 82 11.80 -2.86 13.36
CA LEU A 82 12.34 -3.62 14.50
C LEU A 82 11.23 -4.33 15.29
N ILE A 83 10.11 -3.67 15.54
CA ILE A 83 8.96 -4.28 16.21
C ILE A 83 8.39 -5.41 15.33
N GLY A 84 8.22 -5.17 14.04
CA GLY A 84 7.77 -6.20 13.09
C GLY A 84 8.69 -7.41 13.06
N THR A 85 10.01 -7.18 13.00
CA THR A 85 11.02 -8.24 13.08
C THR A 85 10.93 -8.98 14.41
N ALA A 86 10.84 -8.29 15.55
CA ALA A 86 10.75 -8.92 16.86
C ALA A 86 9.50 -9.81 17.01
N LEU A 87 8.38 -9.43 16.40
CA LEU A 87 7.13 -10.22 16.41
C LEU A 87 7.17 -11.40 15.43
N LEU A 88 7.70 -11.19 14.22
CA LEU A 88 7.72 -12.20 13.16
C LEU A 88 8.85 -13.21 13.32
N LEU A 89 9.98 -12.82 13.92
CA LEU A 89 11.14 -13.69 14.10
C LEU A 89 10.79 -15.00 14.84
N PRO A 90 10.18 -14.96 16.05
CA PRO A 90 9.79 -16.19 16.75
C PRO A 90 8.67 -16.95 16.03
N LEU A 91 7.73 -16.25 15.39
CA LEU A 91 6.65 -16.90 14.64
C LEU A 91 7.21 -17.72 13.46
N GLY A 92 8.18 -17.17 12.72
CA GLY A 92 8.85 -17.89 11.64
C GLY A 92 9.62 -19.11 12.15
N ALA A 93 10.16 -19.07 13.36
CA ALA A 93 10.82 -20.24 13.95
C ALA A 93 9.81 -21.34 14.29
N VAL A 94 8.66 -20.97 14.88
CA VAL A 94 7.55 -21.91 15.17
C VAL A 94 7.02 -22.55 13.88
N GLN A 95 6.92 -21.78 12.80
CA GLN A 95 6.47 -22.25 11.49
C GLN A 95 7.54 -22.97 10.66
N GLN A 96 8.74 -23.18 11.20
CA GLN A 96 9.88 -23.79 10.49
C GLN A 96 10.30 -23.05 9.21
N ALA A 97 10.01 -21.74 9.12
CA ALA A 97 10.29 -20.91 7.95
C ALA A 97 11.80 -20.76 7.66
N TYR A 98 12.66 -21.01 8.65
CA TYR A 98 14.12 -20.85 8.52
C TYR A 98 14.87 -22.13 8.18
N ARG A 99 14.18 -23.28 8.06
CA ARG A 99 14.81 -24.60 7.88
C ARG A 99 15.70 -24.66 6.64
N ASP A 100 15.31 -23.96 5.58
CA ASP A 100 15.97 -23.98 4.26
C ASP A 100 16.98 -22.84 4.11
N VAL A 101 17.09 -21.92 5.09
CA VAL A 101 18.05 -20.79 5.04
C VAL A 101 19.50 -21.25 4.83
N PRO A 102 19.99 -22.34 5.45
CA PRO A 102 21.34 -22.83 5.22
C PRO A 102 21.61 -23.29 3.78
N THR A 103 20.57 -23.61 3.01
CA THR A 103 20.68 -24.11 1.62
C THR A 103 20.42 -23.02 0.58
N TRP A 104 20.20 -21.76 1.01
CA TRP A 104 19.97 -20.65 0.10
C TRP A 104 21.15 -20.38 -0.82
N SER A 105 20.85 -20.24 -2.10
CA SER A 105 21.80 -19.82 -3.13
C SER A 105 22.19 -18.34 -2.96
N ALA A 106 23.28 -17.92 -3.62
CA ALA A 106 23.68 -16.51 -3.67
C ALA A 106 22.58 -15.60 -4.24
N ASP A 107 21.85 -16.08 -5.26
CA ASP A 107 20.73 -15.34 -5.88
C ASP A 107 19.58 -15.14 -4.88
N THR A 108 19.29 -16.15 -4.05
CA THR A 108 18.27 -16.05 -3.00
C THR A 108 18.65 -15.03 -1.94
N TRP A 109 19.92 -15.00 -1.52
CA TRP A 109 20.43 -13.98 -0.61
C TRP A 109 20.38 -12.58 -1.21
N LEU A 110 20.70 -12.44 -2.50
CA LEU A 110 20.61 -11.17 -3.20
C LEU A 110 19.16 -10.68 -3.29
N ALA A 111 18.20 -11.58 -3.59
CA ALA A 111 16.78 -11.25 -3.60
C ALA A 111 16.27 -10.87 -2.21
N ALA A 112 16.68 -11.57 -1.15
CA ALA A 112 16.34 -11.24 0.23
C ALA A 112 16.91 -9.88 0.65
N GLY A 113 18.18 -9.59 0.28
CA GLY A 113 18.81 -8.30 0.51
C GLY A 113 18.11 -7.17 -0.24
N PHE A 114 17.74 -7.39 -1.50
CA PHE A 114 16.97 -6.44 -2.30
C PHE A 114 15.61 -6.12 -1.65
N LEU A 115 14.89 -7.16 -1.20
CA LEU A 115 13.62 -7.02 -0.51
C LEU A 115 13.74 -6.22 0.80
N GLY A 116 14.79 -6.49 1.60
CA GLY A 116 15.03 -5.77 2.85
C GLY A 116 15.43 -4.31 2.64
N VAL A 117 16.36 -4.04 1.72
CA VAL A 117 16.90 -2.68 1.51
C VAL A 117 15.95 -1.83 0.68
N PHE A 118 15.61 -2.26 -0.53
CA PHE A 118 14.88 -1.43 -1.49
C PHE A 118 13.38 -1.50 -1.25
N SER A 119 12.81 -2.70 -1.18
CA SER A 119 11.37 -2.88 -1.04
C SER A 119 10.85 -2.56 0.36
N THR A 120 11.69 -2.64 1.40
CA THR A 120 11.30 -2.36 2.78
C THR A 120 11.87 -1.03 3.27
N ALA A 121 13.18 -0.92 3.49
CA ALA A 121 13.75 0.27 4.12
C ALA A 121 13.55 1.54 3.28
N VAL A 122 13.99 1.52 2.01
CA VAL A 122 13.88 2.69 1.11
C VAL A 122 12.41 3.00 0.82
N ALA A 123 11.62 2.00 0.44
CA ALA A 123 10.20 2.21 0.12
C ALA A 123 9.40 2.76 1.30
N PHE A 124 9.57 2.22 2.52
CA PHE A 124 8.85 2.72 3.70
C PHE A 124 9.32 4.11 4.11
N VAL A 125 10.61 4.41 4.04
CA VAL A 125 11.11 5.77 4.29
C VAL A 125 10.50 6.76 3.30
N LEU A 126 10.50 6.46 2.00
CA LEU A 126 9.89 7.33 0.99
C LEU A 126 8.38 7.48 1.18
N PHE A 127 7.71 6.37 1.50
CA PHE A 127 6.27 6.36 1.72
C PHE A 127 5.88 7.20 2.94
N PHE A 128 6.52 6.98 4.10
CA PHE A 128 6.23 7.76 5.30
C PHE A 128 6.76 9.19 5.23
N TRP A 129 7.81 9.45 4.44
CA TRP A 129 8.19 10.81 4.08
C TRP A 129 7.08 11.51 3.29
N ALA A 130 6.45 10.82 2.33
CA ALA A 130 5.31 11.36 1.60
C ALA A 130 4.08 11.57 2.51
N VAL A 131 3.81 10.64 3.43
CA VAL A 131 2.77 10.80 4.46
C VAL A 131 3.03 12.04 5.31
N HIS A 132 4.27 12.22 5.78
CA HIS A 132 4.66 13.36 6.61
C HIS A 132 4.56 14.70 5.85
N ARG A 133 4.99 14.72 4.58
CA ARG A 133 5.07 15.95 3.78
C ARG A 133 3.75 16.35 3.13
N TYR A 134 2.94 15.38 2.69
CA TYR A 134 1.75 15.62 1.87
C TYR A 134 0.45 15.10 2.47
N GLY A 135 0.51 14.42 3.60
CA GLY A 135 -0.66 13.87 4.31
C GLY A 135 -1.03 12.45 3.86
N ALA A 136 -1.81 11.78 4.71
CA ALA A 136 -2.22 10.40 4.53
C ALA A 136 -3.11 10.20 3.29
N SER A 137 -3.95 11.18 2.94
CA SER A 137 -4.79 11.11 1.73
C SER A 137 -3.94 10.92 0.46
N LEU A 138 -2.88 11.70 0.26
CA LEU A 138 -2.06 11.60 -0.95
C LEU A 138 -1.26 10.29 -0.96
N ALA A 139 -0.71 9.90 0.19
CA ALA A 139 0.02 8.64 0.31
C ALA A 139 -0.87 7.43 -0.02
N ALA A 140 -2.12 7.41 0.44
CA ALA A 140 -3.10 6.38 0.08
C ALA A 140 -3.43 6.38 -1.43
N MET A 141 -3.30 7.50 -2.12
CA MET A 141 -3.48 7.54 -3.58
C MET A 141 -2.30 6.91 -4.32
N VAL A 142 -1.09 7.07 -3.81
CA VAL A 142 0.11 6.44 -4.39
C VAL A 142 0.00 4.91 -4.33
N THR A 143 -0.57 4.35 -3.25
CA THR A 143 -0.74 2.88 -3.15
C THR A 143 -1.72 2.31 -4.17
N TYR A 144 -2.66 3.10 -4.68
CA TYR A 144 -3.52 2.65 -5.80
C TYR A 144 -2.76 2.52 -7.11
N LEU A 145 -1.63 3.21 -7.27
CA LEU A 145 -0.79 3.09 -8.47
C LEU A 145 0.10 1.85 -8.44
N THR A 146 0.28 1.21 -7.28
CA THR A 146 1.06 -0.03 -7.12
C THR A 146 0.70 -1.11 -8.14
N PRO A 147 -0.56 -1.55 -8.31
CA PRO A 147 -0.90 -2.57 -9.31
C PRO A 147 -0.54 -2.18 -10.76
N ILE A 148 -0.58 -0.88 -11.10
CA ILE A 148 -0.14 -0.42 -12.42
C ILE A 148 1.38 -0.56 -12.55
N ALA A 149 2.13 -0.12 -11.54
CA ALA A 149 3.58 -0.25 -11.53
C ALA A 149 4.00 -1.73 -11.59
N THR A 150 3.33 -2.60 -10.83
CA THR A 150 3.54 -4.05 -10.88
C THR A 150 3.29 -4.61 -12.26
N LEU A 151 2.18 -4.24 -12.92
CA LEU A 151 1.86 -4.70 -14.27
C LEU A 151 2.92 -4.29 -15.30
N VAL A 152 3.39 -3.04 -15.22
CA VAL A 152 4.45 -2.51 -16.10
C VAL A 152 5.76 -3.24 -15.87
N LEU A 153 6.16 -3.45 -14.62
CA LEU A 153 7.39 -4.16 -14.28
C LEU A 153 7.32 -5.64 -14.66
N ALA A 154 6.18 -6.30 -14.48
CA ALA A 154 5.97 -7.68 -14.92
C ALA A 154 6.11 -7.80 -16.45
N PHE A 155 5.56 -6.85 -17.21
CA PHE A 155 5.74 -6.82 -18.66
C PHE A 155 7.20 -6.58 -19.07
N LEU A 156 7.88 -5.60 -18.47
CA LEU A 156 9.23 -5.21 -18.87
C LEU A 156 10.33 -6.17 -18.41
N ILE A 157 10.21 -6.71 -17.19
CA ILE A 157 11.25 -7.53 -16.55
C ILE A 157 10.96 -9.02 -16.74
N LEU A 158 9.70 -9.44 -16.53
CA LEU A 158 9.32 -10.86 -16.63
C LEU A 158 8.84 -11.25 -18.04
N GLY A 159 8.54 -10.27 -18.91
CA GLY A 159 8.02 -10.51 -20.25
C GLY A 159 6.55 -10.95 -20.27
N GLU A 160 5.82 -10.80 -19.15
CA GLU A 160 4.42 -11.19 -19.04
C GLU A 160 3.52 -10.24 -19.84
N ARG A 161 2.67 -10.80 -20.70
CA ARG A 161 1.74 -9.99 -21.49
C ARG A 161 0.51 -9.64 -20.65
N PRO A 162 0.24 -8.33 -20.42
CA PRO A 162 -0.92 -7.93 -19.64
C PRO A 162 -2.22 -8.33 -20.35
N MET A 163 -3.12 -8.97 -19.62
CA MET A 163 -4.44 -9.32 -20.13
C MET A 163 -5.29 -8.06 -20.35
N PRO A 164 -6.24 -8.06 -21.30
CA PRO A 164 -7.10 -6.91 -21.56
C PRO A 164 -7.82 -6.39 -20.30
N LEU A 165 -8.23 -7.30 -19.41
CA LEU A 165 -8.89 -6.93 -18.15
C LEU A 165 -7.95 -6.17 -17.20
N GLN A 166 -6.66 -6.52 -17.16
CA GLN A 166 -5.66 -5.80 -16.38
C GLN A 166 -5.41 -4.39 -16.94
N LEU A 167 -5.45 -4.22 -18.27
CA LEU A 167 -5.34 -2.90 -18.90
C LEU A 167 -6.56 -2.02 -18.57
N VAL A 168 -7.77 -2.59 -18.64
CA VAL A 168 -9.01 -1.89 -18.25
C VAL A 168 -8.96 -1.51 -16.77
N GLY A 169 -8.57 -2.43 -15.90
CA GLY A 169 -8.39 -2.17 -14.47
C GLY A 169 -7.39 -1.04 -14.22
N GLY A 170 -6.24 -1.06 -14.90
CA GLY A 170 -5.24 0.02 -14.83
C GLY A 170 -5.81 1.38 -15.25
N ALA A 171 -6.57 1.45 -16.34
CA ALA A 171 -7.23 2.69 -16.76
C ALA A 171 -8.25 3.20 -15.72
N VAL A 172 -9.04 2.30 -15.13
CA VAL A 172 -10.01 2.62 -14.08
C VAL A 172 -9.33 3.19 -12.84
N ILE A 173 -8.18 2.62 -12.44
CA ILE A 173 -7.36 3.15 -11.34
C ILE A 173 -6.93 4.59 -11.63
N VAL A 174 -6.38 4.87 -12.81
CA VAL A 174 -5.94 6.22 -13.19
C VAL A 174 -7.10 7.22 -13.11
N VAL A 175 -8.28 6.83 -13.58
CA VAL A 175 -9.49 7.67 -13.51
C VAL A 175 -9.91 7.92 -12.05
N GLY A 176 -9.95 6.88 -11.21
CA GLY A 176 -10.31 6.98 -9.80
C GLY A 176 -9.35 7.86 -9.01
N VAL A 177 -8.04 7.65 -9.19
CA VAL A 177 -6.97 8.47 -8.59
C VAL A 177 -7.12 9.92 -9.05
N ARG A 178 -7.30 10.18 -10.36
CA ARG A 178 -7.49 11.55 -10.87
C ARG A 178 -8.71 12.23 -10.26
N LEU A 179 -9.78 11.48 -9.99
CA LEU A 179 -10.99 12.02 -9.37
C LEU A 179 -10.81 12.35 -7.89
N ALA A 180 -10.07 11.50 -7.16
CA ALA A 180 -9.70 11.73 -5.77
C ALA A 180 -8.68 12.88 -5.61
N ALA A 181 -7.81 13.10 -6.61
CA ALA A 181 -6.71 14.06 -6.53
C ALA A 181 -7.16 15.51 -6.75
N ARG A 182 -8.29 15.69 -7.44
CA ARG A 182 -8.81 17.02 -7.77
C ARG A 182 -9.19 17.73 -6.48
N ARG A 183 -8.40 18.74 -6.09
CA ARG A 183 -8.75 19.68 -5.02
C ARG A 183 -10.15 20.22 -5.27
N SER A 184 -11.02 20.14 -4.26
CA SER A 184 -12.27 20.88 -4.25
C SER A 184 -11.97 22.36 -4.42
N ARG A 185 -12.29 22.93 -5.60
CA ARG A 185 -12.22 24.38 -5.88
C ARG A 185 -12.97 25.23 -4.84
N ALA A 186 -13.85 24.63 -4.02
CA ALA A 186 -14.54 25.28 -2.92
C ALA A 186 -13.61 25.88 -1.84
N ALA A 187 -12.34 25.46 -1.73
CA ALA A 187 -11.38 26.03 -0.77
C ALA A 187 -10.63 27.27 -1.29
N LEU A 188 -10.78 27.63 -2.58
CA LEU A 188 -10.15 28.82 -3.18
C LEU A 188 -11.04 30.08 -3.09
N GLY A 189 -12.23 29.98 -2.49
CA GLY A 189 -13.15 31.11 -2.30
C GLY A 189 -13.10 31.77 -0.91
N GLN A 190 -12.18 31.35 -0.03
CA GLN A 190 -12.02 31.91 1.31
C GLN A 190 -10.53 32.13 1.64
N ALA A 191 -9.88 33.03 0.91
CA ALA A 191 -8.73 33.74 1.45
C ALA A 191 -9.23 35.11 1.94
N PRO A 192 -9.14 35.45 3.23
CA PRO A 192 -9.15 36.84 3.61
C PRO A 192 -7.87 37.46 3.04
N VAL A 193 -8.03 38.41 2.12
CA VAL A 193 -6.96 39.34 1.77
C VAL A 193 -6.76 40.21 3.01
N THR A 194 -5.70 39.96 3.76
CA THR A 194 -5.19 40.92 4.73
C THR A 194 -3.80 41.33 4.25
N ILE A 195 -3.74 42.58 3.80
CA ILE A 195 -2.52 43.34 3.49
C ILE A 195 -1.77 43.60 4.79
#